data_AF-A0A8H7KT91-F1
#
_entry.id   AF-A0A8H7KT91-F1
#
_cell.length_a   1.000
_cell.length_b   1.000
_cell.length_c   1.000
_cell.angle_alpha   90.00
_cell.angle_beta   90.00
_cell.angle_gamma   90.00
#
_symmetry.space_group_name_H-M   'P 1'
#
loop_
_entity.id
_entity.type
_entity.pdbx_description
1 polymer ?
#
loop_
_entity_poly.entity_id
_entity_poly.type
_entity_poly.pdbx_seq_one_letter_code
_entity_poly.pdbx_strand_id
1 'polypeptide(L)'
;MSTDGKGGAGLSYLRVPLGASDFSANTYSFDDHSGDTSFSNFNINAAPSYLFATIKDILGFKSQGIPVYAISIQNEPENSNPTYPSATIPVAVEAAIGLALRPLMNNNGFSAVHLVGYEHNWNDAGGYPVQLMQQASSAFDSVAFHCYSGTVNDQSSFTSAYPSKGVYFTECAGTIGSDWWSDIKWYIDNLWVGALQYGAQSGLMWNLAINGAGQPELPGSNSCGGGGCRGVATVNSDGSYSLNQEFYSMAQASKAIVPKDAGGPFGQRIGVTVGGSLSWALVVGAYQTKRVSSTDWNRYSIVVLNWDDSASTTWNPQPVTTTIEFRGMQATYTFPVGVTTLWWFAEANTAAVEGPLTVNTTQPAGGANPAFFSPWNTTVPSNVTSNPSHYRPRRESPL
;
A
#
# COMPACT_ATOMS: atom_id res chain seq x y z
N MET A 1 0.76 -21.21 1.37
CA MET A 1 -0.32 -20.89 0.40
C MET A 1 0.32 -20.15 -0.77
N SER A 2 -0.16 -20.33 -2.00
CA SER A 2 0.42 -19.62 -3.14
C SER A 2 0.22 -18.11 -2.96
N THR A 3 1.31 -17.36 -2.90
CA THR A 3 1.33 -15.89 -2.84
C THR A 3 1.00 -15.25 -4.18
N ASP A 4 0.57 -16.04 -5.15
CA ASP A 4 0.35 -15.63 -6.55
C ASP A 4 -0.98 -14.87 -6.74
N GLY A 5 -1.84 -14.81 -5.71
CA GLY A 5 -3.10 -14.09 -5.74
C GLY A 5 -4.14 -14.71 -6.69
N LYS A 6 -3.99 -15.99 -7.08
CA LYS A 6 -4.75 -16.66 -8.15
C LYS A 6 -6.27 -16.82 -7.90
N GLY A 7 -6.82 -16.15 -6.90
CA GLY A 7 -8.25 -16.02 -6.63
C GLY A 7 -8.59 -14.90 -5.65
N GLY A 8 -7.71 -13.92 -5.43
CA GLY A 8 -7.92 -12.86 -4.43
C GLY A 8 -6.97 -11.66 -4.61
N ALA A 9 -7.05 -10.69 -3.68
CA ALA A 9 -6.27 -9.45 -3.75
C ALA A 9 -4.79 -9.60 -3.36
N GLY A 10 -4.32 -10.78 -2.94
CA GLY A 10 -2.90 -11.00 -2.60
C GLY A 10 -2.36 -10.08 -1.50
N LEU A 11 -3.21 -9.67 -0.55
CA LEU A 11 -2.81 -8.82 0.58
C LEU A 11 -1.69 -9.51 1.37
N SER A 12 -0.64 -8.76 1.71
CA SER A 12 0.64 -9.31 2.18
C SER A 12 1.16 -8.69 3.47
N TYR A 13 0.40 -7.76 4.06
CA TYR A 13 0.75 -7.08 5.29
C TYR A 13 -0.50 -6.91 6.15
N LEU A 14 -0.36 -7.09 7.47
CA LEU A 14 -1.40 -6.88 8.47
C LEU A 14 -0.82 -6.00 9.58
N ARG A 15 -1.53 -4.93 9.95
CA ARG A 15 -1.21 -4.08 11.11
C ARG A 15 -2.13 -4.47 12.27
N VAL A 16 -1.56 -4.67 13.46
CA VAL A 16 -2.30 -5.10 14.65
C VAL A 16 -1.92 -4.17 15.81
N PRO A 17 -2.88 -3.48 16.45
CA PRO A 17 -2.60 -2.69 17.65
C PRO A 17 -2.06 -3.55 18.80
N LEU A 18 -1.15 -2.98 19.59
CA LEU A 18 -0.76 -3.56 20.88
C LEU A 18 -1.60 -2.90 21.98
N GLY A 19 -2.58 -3.64 22.51
CA GLY A 19 -3.61 -3.09 23.41
C GLY A 19 -4.87 -2.67 22.65
N ALA A 20 -5.76 -1.93 23.32
CA ALA A 20 -6.97 -1.42 22.71
C ALA A 20 -6.71 -0.30 21.69
N SER A 21 -7.55 -0.27 20.66
CA SER A 21 -7.73 0.86 19.75
C SER A 21 -9.16 1.40 19.83
N ASP A 22 -9.45 2.45 19.08
CA ASP A 22 -10.79 2.94 18.78
C ASP A 22 -11.72 1.89 18.12
N PHE A 23 -11.18 0.81 17.54
CA PHE A 23 -11.92 -0.34 17.02
C PHE A 23 -11.85 -1.59 17.93
N SER A 24 -11.68 -1.38 19.23
CA SER A 24 -11.76 -2.44 20.25
C SER A 24 -13.08 -2.38 21.01
N ALA A 25 -13.61 -3.53 21.42
CA ALA A 25 -14.89 -3.59 22.14
C ALA A 25 -14.85 -2.92 23.53
N ASN A 26 -13.68 -2.87 24.17
CA ASN A 26 -13.42 -2.20 25.44
C ASN A 26 -11.98 -1.66 25.45
N THR A 27 -11.68 -0.73 26.36
CA THR A 27 -10.31 -0.30 26.63
C THR A 27 -9.55 -1.35 27.45
N TYR A 28 -8.29 -1.58 27.11
CA TYR A 28 -7.36 -2.43 27.84
C TYR A 28 -5.92 -2.13 27.40
N SER A 29 -4.97 -2.40 28.28
CA SER A 29 -3.58 -2.63 27.91
C SER A 29 -3.15 -4.04 28.36
N PHE A 30 -1.92 -4.43 28.05
CA PHE A 30 -1.37 -5.68 28.57
C PHE A 30 -0.86 -5.56 30.01
N ASP A 31 -0.83 -4.35 30.59
CA ASP A 31 -0.40 -4.10 31.96
C ASP A 31 -1.14 -2.91 32.58
N ASP A 32 -2.39 -3.13 33.00
CA ASP A 32 -3.26 -2.09 33.57
C ASP A 32 -3.05 -1.89 35.09
N HIS A 33 -1.92 -2.32 35.65
CA HIS A 33 -1.59 -2.16 37.07
C HIS A 33 -0.69 -0.94 37.30
N SER A 34 -1.26 0.11 37.88
CA SER A 34 -0.53 1.35 38.18
C SER A 34 0.74 1.08 39.02
N GLY A 35 1.88 1.56 38.53
CA GLY A 35 3.18 1.41 39.18
C GLY A 35 3.92 0.10 38.89
N ASP A 36 3.35 -0.82 38.09
CA ASP A 36 4.03 -2.07 37.72
C ASP A 36 5.10 -1.85 36.64
N THR A 37 6.24 -1.32 37.05
CA THR A 37 7.40 -1.15 36.16
C THR A 37 8.16 -2.46 35.90
N SER A 38 7.78 -3.55 36.61
CA SER A 38 8.38 -4.87 36.48
C SER A 38 7.64 -5.79 35.52
N PHE A 39 6.47 -5.38 35.02
CA PHE A 39 5.54 -6.19 34.24
C PHE A 39 5.12 -7.48 34.95
N SER A 40 5.07 -7.47 36.29
CA SER A 40 4.68 -8.63 37.10
C SER A 40 3.22 -9.06 36.89
N ASN A 41 2.37 -8.12 36.49
CA ASN A 41 0.96 -8.31 36.19
C ASN A 41 0.66 -8.26 34.69
N PHE A 42 1.69 -8.36 33.84
CA PHE A 42 1.51 -8.45 32.40
C PHE A 42 0.56 -9.61 32.06
N ASN A 43 -0.48 -9.32 31.30
CA ASN A 43 -1.50 -10.28 30.93
C ASN A 43 -1.84 -10.19 29.44
N ILE A 44 -1.24 -11.07 28.64
CA ILE A 44 -1.54 -11.19 27.20
C ILE A 44 -3.02 -11.54 26.93
N ASN A 45 -3.71 -12.16 27.90
CA ASN A 45 -5.13 -12.52 27.78
C ASN A 45 -6.06 -11.34 28.12
N ALA A 46 -5.53 -10.14 28.40
CA ALA A 46 -6.34 -8.92 28.41
C ALA A 46 -6.89 -8.62 26.99
N ALA A 47 -6.17 -9.02 25.95
CA ALA A 47 -6.70 -8.97 24.58
C ALA A 47 -7.90 -9.93 24.40
N PRO A 48 -8.86 -9.59 23.53
CA PRO A 48 -9.95 -10.50 23.19
C PRO A 48 -9.43 -11.85 22.73
N SER A 49 -10.02 -12.94 23.24
CA SER A 49 -9.55 -14.31 22.99
C SER A 49 -9.53 -14.70 21.51
N TYR A 50 -10.37 -14.06 20.69
CA TYR A 50 -10.40 -14.29 19.24
C TYR A 50 -9.21 -13.66 18.50
N LEU A 51 -8.54 -12.64 19.04
CA LEU A 51 -7.52 -11.86 18.32
C LEU A 51 -6.43 -12.75 17.70
N PHE A 52 -5.78 -13.58 18.52
CA PHE A 52 -4.69 -14.44 18.05
C PHE A 52 -5.18 -15.58 17.13
N ALA A 53 -6.41 -16.06 17.34
CA ALA A 53 -7.01 -17.07 16.47
C ALA A 53 -7.31 -16.48 15.09
N THR A 54 -7.90 -15.28 15.04
CA THR A 54 -8.17 -14.55 13.79
C THR A 54 -6.89 -14.22 13.03
N ILE A 55 -5.83 -13.76 13.70
CA ILE A 55 -4.54 -13.50 13.04
C ILE A 55 -3.97 -14.80 12.44
N LYS A 56 -4.03 -15.91 13.17
CA LYS A 56 -3.59 -17.23 12.68
C LYS A 56 -4.39 -17.70 11.47
N ASP A 57 -5.71 -17.48 11.48
CA ASP A 57 -6.58 -17.79 10.35
C ASP A 57 -6.23 -16.93 9.12
N ILE A 58 -6.02 -15.63 9.30
CA ILE A 58 -5.60 -14.71 8.21
C ILE A 58 -4.26 -15.14 7.61
N LEU A 59 -3.27 -15.45 8.45
CA LEU A 59 -1.95 -15.89 7.98
C LEU A 59 -1.98 -17.31 7.40
N GLY A 60 -3.08 -18.05 7.58
CA GLY A 60 -3.18 -19.44 7.16
C GLY A 60 -2.31 -20.39 7.98
N PHE A 61 -1.91 -19.99 9.20
CA PHE A 61 -1.07 -20.79 10.10
C PHE A 61 -1.94 -21.46 11.17
N LYS A 62 -2.08 -22.79 11.13
CA LYS A 62 -2.68 -23.53 12.25
C LYS A 62 -1.68 -23.91 13.34
N SER A 63 -0.37 -23.90 13.06
CA SER A 63 0.66 -24.42 13.97
C SER A 63 1.95 -23.59 14.09
N GLN A 64 2.07 -22.45 13.40
CA GLN A 64 3.26 -21.60 13.45
C GLN A 64 3.02 -20.36 14.33
N GLY A 65 4.09 -19.81 14.91
CA GLY A 65 4.05 -18.53 15.62
C GLY A 65 3.68 -17.38 14.68
N ILE A 66 3.29 -16.23 15.24
CA ILE A 66 3.00 -15.00 14.48
C ILE A 66 4.31 -14.22 14.36
N PRO A 67 4.98 -14.20 13.20
CA PRO A 67 6.21 -13.43 13.05
C PRO A 67 5.88 -11.93 13.06
N VAL A 68 6.59 -11.17 13.90
CA VAL A 68 6.54 -9.70 13.90
C VAL A 68 7.62 -9.20 12.96
N TYR A 69 7.24 -8.44 11.94
CA TYR A 69 8.18 -7.85 10.98
C TYR A 69 8.63 -6.44 11.41
N ALA A 70 7.70 -5.64 11.90
CA ALA A 70 7.95 -4.28 12.35
C ALA A 70 7.10 -3.96 13.58
N ILE A 71 7.57 -3.00 14.38
CA ILE A 71 6.86 -2.39 15.49
C ILE A 71 7.09 -0.88 15.46
N SER A 72 6.05 -0.12 15.77
CA SER A 72 6.15 1.31 16.03
C SER A 72 6.00 1.63 17.51
N ILE A 73 6.51 2.79 17.93
CA ILE A 73 6.45 3.21 19.34
C ILE A 73 5.03 3.61 19.74
N GLN A 74 4.36 4.38 18.89
CA GLN A 74 3.05 4.95 19.19
C GLN A 74 2.27 5.17 17.90
N ASN A 75 0.99 4.83 17.91
CA ASN A 75 0.05 5.24 16.87
C ASN A 75 -0.24 6.75 16.99
N GLU A 76 -0.03 7.52 15.94
CA GLU A 76 -0.38 8.94 15.88
C GLU A 76 0.11 9.75 17.11
N PRO A 77 1.43 9.84 17.36
CA PRO A 77 2.01 10.48 18.54
C PRO A 77 1.70 11.97 18.69
N GLU A 78 1.13 12.64 17.70
CA GLU A 78 0.66 14.03 17.83
C GLU A 78 -0.85 14.15 17.98
N ASN A 79 -1.58 13.02 17.99
CA ASN A 79 -3.00 12.98 18.27
C ASN A 79 -3.25 12.94 19.79
N SER A 80 -4.32 13.62 20.21
CA SER A 80 -4.80 13.65 21.59
C SER A 80 -6.32 13.67 21.57
N ASN A 81 -6.94 12.50 21.73
CA ASN A 81 -8.38 12.34 21.72
C ASN A 81 -8.86 11.69 23.04
N PRO A 82 -9.78 12.32 23.78
CA PRO A 82 -10.25 11.79 25.07
C PRO A 82 -11.29 10.66 24.93
N THR A 83 -11.75 10.34 23.72
CA THR A 83 -12.85 9.38 23.50
C THR A 83 -12.38 7.96 23.16
N TYR A 84 -11.09 7.79 22.86
CA TYR A 84 -10.46 6.50 22.55
C TYR A 84 -8.97 6.49 22.93
N PRO A 85 -8.32 5.32 22.99
CA PRO A 85 -6.90 5.23 23.32
C PRO A 85 -6.02 6.09 22.41
N SER A 86 -5.37 7.10 23.00
CA SER A 86 -4.39 7.96 22.35
C SER A 86 -3.32 8.38 23.38
N ALA A 87 -2.12 8.66 22.90
CA ALA A 87 -1.04 9.16 23.75
C ALA A 87 -0.15 10.11 22.95
N THR A 88 -0.14 11.39 23.34
CA THR A 88 0.78 12.35 22.74
C THR A 88 2.20 12.08 23.21
N ILE A 89 3.13 11.93 22.27
CA ILE A 89 4.54 11.72 22.54
C ILE A 89 5.35 12.79 21.81
N PRO A 90 6.03 13.70 22.53
CA PRO A 90 6.97 14.64 21.91
C PRO A 90 8.16 13.91 21.26
N VAL A 91 8.72 14.47 20.20
CA VAL A 91 9.87 13.90 19.45
C VAL A 91 10.99 13.41 20.37
N ALA A 92 11.37 14.22 21.37
CA ALA A 92 12.46 13.88 22.30
C ALA A 92 12.15 12.66 23.16
N VAL A 93 10.88 12.42 23.48
CA VAL A 93 10.44 11.24 24.23
C VAL A 93 10.45 10.02 23.33
N GLU A 94 9.92 10.11 22.10
CA GLU A 94 9.98 9.01 21.13
C GLU A 94 11.44 8.62 20.82
N ALA A 95 12.31 9.61 20.63
CA ALA A 95 13.75 9.40 20.44
C ALA A 95 14.40 8.66 21.62
N ALA A 96 14.11 9.07 22.85
CA ALA A 96 14.62 8.43 24.06
C ALA A 96 14.12 6.98 24.20
N ILE A 97 12.83 6.73 23.93
CA ILE A 97 12.26 5.37 23.92
C ILE A 97 12.96 4.53 22.85
N GLY A 98 13.12 5.02 21.63
CA GLY A 98 13.77 4.29 20.55
C GLY A 98 15.22 3.91 20.89
N LEU A 99 16.00 4.85 21.44
CA LEU A 99 17.39 4.61 21.85
C LEU A 99 17.52 3.59 22.99
N ALA A 100 16.55 3.54 23.91
CA ALA A 100 16.51 2.52 24.96
C ALA A 100 16.01 1.16 24.45
N LEU A 101 14.98 1.17 23.59
CA LEU A 101 14.33 -0.03 23.09
C LEU A 101 15.21 -0.80 22.11
N ARG A 102 15.95 -0.12 21.23
CA ARG A 102 16.74 -0.79 20.19
C ARG A 102 17.79 -1.77 20.77
N PRO A 103 18.64 -1.40 21.75
CA PRO A 103 19.54 -2.36 22.39
C PRO A 103 18.81 -3.53 23.06
N LEU A 104 17.64 -3.29 23.68
CA LEU A 104 16.84 -4.35 24.29
C LEU A 104 16.31 -5.33 23.25
N MET A 105 15.78 -4.84 22.13
CA MET A 105 15.35 -5.68 21.00
C MET A 105 16.51 -6.54 20.51
N ASN A 106 17.67 -5.94 20.26
CA ASN A 106 18.85 -6.65 19.76
C ASN A 106 19.31 -7.74 20.74
N ASN A 107 19.40 -7.42 22.03
CA ASN A 107 19.85 -8.34 23.07
C ASN A 107 18.87 -9.49 23.34
N ASN A 108 17.61 -9.35 22.93
CA ASN A 108 16.56 -10.37 23.10
C ASN A 108 16.21 -11.09 21.79
N GLY A 109 17.07 -11.02 20.76
CA GLY A 109 16.89 -11.76 19.51
C GLY A 109 15.89 -11.14 18.53
N PHE A 110 15.47 -9.89 18.76
CA PHE A 110 14.56 -9.13 17.89
C PHE A 110 15.29 -8.10 17.03
N SER A 111 16.59 -8.29 16.76
CA SER A 111 17.37 -7.38 15.92
C SER A 111 16.88 -7.28 14.47
N ALA A 112 16.11 -8.28 14.01
CA ALA A 112 15.51 -8.28 12.67
C ALA A 112 14.13 -7.58 12.64
N VAL A 113 13.55 -7.24 13.79
CA VAL A 113 12.28 -6.51 13.85
C VAL A 113 12.57 -5.03 13.59
N HIS A 114 11.90 -4.47 12.59
CA HIS A 114 12.06 -3.07 12.25
C HIS A 114 11.43 -2.17 13.31
N LEU A 115 12.14 -1.14 13.76
CA LEU A 115 11.58 -0.10 14.62
C LEU A 115 11.21 1.10 13.76
N VAL A 116 9.92 1.42 13.78
CA VAL A 116 9.29 2.46 12.96
C VAL A 116 8.94 3.65 13.85
N GLY A 117 9.32 4.85 13.42
CA GLY A 117 8.97 6.08 14.11
C GLY A 117 7.83 6.87 13.45
N TYR A 118 7.37 7.92 14.13
CA TYR A 118 6.40 8.93 13.68
C TYR A 118 4.95 8.45 13.49
N GLU A 119 4.66 7.42 12.69
CA GLU A 119 3.30 6.84 12.46
C GLU A 119 2.16 7.87 12.47
N HIS A 120 2.27 8.94 11.68
CA HIS A 120 1.26 9.99 11.65
C HIS A 120 1.18 10.69 10.29
N ASN A 121 0.48 11.81 10.20
CA ASN A 121 -0.01 12.36 8.94
C ASN A 121 1.07 12.98 8.05
N TRP A 122 0.81 13.09 6.74
CA TRP A 122 1.76 13.68 5.80
C TRP A 122 2.08 15.16 6.05
N ASN A 123 1.16 15.92 6.65
CA ASN A 123 1.31 17.37 6.82
C ASN A 123 2.55 17.78 7.64
N ASP A 124 3.11 16.89 8.46
CA ASP A 124 4.33 17.14 9.22
C ASP A 124 5.52 16.27 8.78
N ALA A 125 5.52 15.75 7.54
CA ALA A 125 6.61 14.93 7.01
C ALA A 125 7.99 15.60 7.04
N GLY A 126 8.05 16.94 7.04
CA GLY A 126 9.30 17.70 7.16
C GLY A 126 9.69 18.05 8.61
N GLY A 127 8.80 17.80 9.57
CA GLY A 127 8.95 18.20 10.97
C GLY A 127 9.33 17.03 11.87
N TYR A 128 8.36 16.43 12.54
CA TYR A 128 8.53 15.37 13.54
C TYR A 128 9.48 14.25 13.07
N PRO A 129 9.24 13.54 11.95
CA PRO A 129 10.09 12.40 11.56
C PRO A 129 11.53 12.84 11.23
N VAL A 130 11.72 14.04 10.68
CA VAL A 130 13.06 14.61 10.42
C VAL A 130 13.79 14.85 11.75
N GLN A 131 13.13 15.51 12.70
CA GLN A 131 13.70 15.76 14.03
C GLN A 131 13.98 14.47 14.80
N LEU A 132 13.12 13.46 14.67
CA LEU A 132 13.32 12.14 15.27
C LEU A 132 14.60 11.49 14.75
N MET A 133 14.81 11.52 13.43
CA MET A 133 16.04 11.00 12.83
C MET A 133 17.27 11.82 13.22
N GLN A 134 17.17 13.14 13.44
CA GLN A 134 18.30 13.94 13.94
C GLN A 134 18.74 13.49 15.34
N GLN A 135 17.78 13.11 16.20
CA GLN A 135 18.06 12.76 17.59
C GLN A 135 18.41 11.28 17.79
N ALA A 136 17.81 10.37 17.01
CA ALA A 136 17.87 8.94 17.26
C ALA A 136 17.98 8.09 15.98
N SER A 137 18.64 8.59 14.92
CA SER A 137 18.76 7.86 13.65
C SER A 137 19.24 6.41 13.78
N SER A 138 20.11 6.11 14.75
CA SER A 138 20.63 4.75 14.96
C SER A 138 19.62 3.76 15.54
N ALA A 139 18.52 4.25 16.14
CA ALA A 139 17.49 3.41 16.73
C ALA A 139 16.44 2.94 15.71
N PHE A 140 16.04 3.82 14.79
CA PHE A 140 14.92 3.60 13.87
C PHE A 140 15.37 3.18 12.48
N ASP A 141 14.69 2.20 11.90
CA ASP A 141 14.96 1.74 10.52
C ASP A 141 14.19 2.60 9.50
N SER A 142 13.03 3.10 9.91
CA SER A 142 12.06 3.76 9.04
C SER A 142 11.15 4.71 9.80
N VAL A 143 10.39 5.51 9.06
CA VAL A 143 9.20 6.23 9.55
C VAL A 143 7.96 5.74 8.83
N ALA A 144 6.79 6.06 9.38
CA ALA A 144 5.51 5.71 8.76
C ALA A 144 4.57 6.90 8.64
N PHE A 145 3.71 6.86 7.62
CA PHE A 145 2.75 7.91 7.31
C PHE A 145 1.30 7.44 7.21
N HIS A 146 0.39 8.32 7.61
CA HIS A 146 -1.07 8.21 7.49
C HIS A 146 -1.61 9.29 6.54
N CYS A 147 -2.84 9.10 6.04
CA CYS A 147 -3.42 9.96 4.99
C CYS A 147 -4.37 11.08 5.47
N TYR A 148 -4.59 11.25 6.77
CA TYR A 148 -5.70 12.06 7.26
C TYR A 148 -5.48 13.57 7.13
N SER A 149 -4.23 14.00 6.93
CA SER A 149 -3.87 15.41 6.72
C SER A 149 -2.59 15.54 5.89
N GLY A 150 -2.50 16.63 5.13
CA GLY A 150 -1.40 16.89 4.19
C GLY A 150 -1.60 16.18 2.85
N THR A 151 -0.52 16.09 2.08
CA THR A 151 -0.53 15.48 0.74
C THR A 151 0.59 14.47 0.61
N VAL A 152 0.42 13.45 -0.24
CA VAL A 152 1.42 12.39 -0.43
C VAL A 152 2.80 12.94 -0.82
N ASN A 153 2.85 14.08 -1.53
CA ASN A 153 4.09 14.72 -1.97
C ASN A 153 4.92 15.22 -0.78
N ASP A 154 4.31 15.47 0.38
CA ASP A 154 5.01 15.95 1.57
C ASP A 154 6.02 14.91 2.07
N GLN A 155 5.80 13.60 1.83
CA GLN A 155 6.78 12.54 2.09
C GLN A 155 8.17 12.83 1.49
N SER A 156 8.20 13.56 0.36
CA SER A 156 9.45 13.92 -0.31
C SER A 156 10.39 14.71 0.58
N SER A 157 9.87 15.50 1.52
CA SER A 157 10.67 16.26 2.49
C SER A 157 11.49 15.32 3.38
N PHE A 158 10.87 14.27 3.93
CA PHE A 158 11.56 13.25 4.70
C PHE A 158 12.54 12.45 3.85
N THR A 159 12.11 11.91 2.71
CA THR A 159 12.98 11.05 1.88
C THR A 159 14.16 11.81 1.28
N SER A 160 14.04 13.12 1.08
CA SER A 160 15.16 13.97 0.65
C SER A 160 16.16 14.19 1.78
N ALA A 161 15.68 14.36 3.02
CA ALA A 161 16.54 14.52 4.19
C ALA A 161 17.22 13.20 4.62
N TYR A 162 16.52 12.07 4.49
CA TYR A 162 16.98 10.74 4.94
C TYR A 162 16.78 9.66 3.86
N PRO A 163 17.49 9.72 2.73
CA PRO A 163 17.26 8.83 1.59
C PRO A 163 17.60 7.34 1.86
N SER A 164 18.33 7.05 2.94
CA SER A 164 18.66 5.68 3.35
C SER A 164 17.66 5.08 4.34
N LYS A 165 16.69 5.85 4.85
CA LYS A 165 15.67 5.37 5.77
C LYS A 165 14.47 4.83 5.02
N GLY A 166 13.88 3.76 5.55
CA GLY A 166 12.63 3.23 5.01
C GLY A 166 11.47 4.18 5.25
N VAL A 167 10.46 4.10 4.40
CA VAL A 167 9.16 4.75 4.61
C VAL A 167 8.08 3.68 4.48
N TYR A 168 7.17 3.63 5.44
CA TYR A 168 5.95 2.83 5.36
C TYR A 168 4.74 3.76 5.23
N PHE A 169 3.73 3.33 4.48
CA PHE A 169 2.39 3.90 4.57
C PHE A 169 1.52 2.88 5.31
N THR A 170 0.98 3.28 6.45
CA THR A 170 0.48 2.33 7.47
C THR A 170 -0.98 2.49 7.80
N GLU A 171 -1.62 3.60 7.43
CA GLU A 171 -3.01 3.82 7.76
C GLU A 171 -3.74 4.80 6.84
N CYS A 172 -4.91 4.39 6.38
CA CYS A 172 -5.92 5.26 5.79
C CYS A 172 -7.30 4.63 5.99
N ALA A 173 -8.30 5.43 6.34
CA ALA A 173 -9.67 4.96 6.52
C ALA A 173 -10.54 5.31 5.31
N GLY A 174 -11.50 4.42 5.02
CA GLY A 174 -12.65 4.76 4.20
C GLY A 174 -13.69 5.56 5.00
N THR A 175 -14.52 6.31 4.30
CA THR A 175 -15.65 7.04 4.89
C THR A 175 -16.96 6.45 4.36
N ILE A 176 -17.94 6.16 5.23
CA ILE A 176 -19.25 5.72 4.76
C ILE A 176 -19.92 6.86 3.97
N GLY A 177 -20.56 6.50 2.86
CA GLY A 177 -21.29 7.45 2.00
C GLY A 177 -20.43 8.25 1.03
N SER A 178 -19.10 8.07 1.03
CA SER A 178 -18.22 8.64 0.00
C SER A 178 -18.52 8.06 -1.39
N ASP A 179 -18.28 8.86 -2.42
CA ASP A 179 -18.44 8.44 -3.80
C ASP A 179 -17.40 7.36 -4.19
N TRP A 180 -17.89 6.26 -4.76
CA TRP A 180 -17.07 5.11 -5.11
C TRP A 180 -15.93 5.46 -6.05
N TRP A 181 -16.21 6.24 -7.09
CA TRP A 181 -15.23 6.52 -8.13
C TRP A 181 -14.20 7.56 -7.69
N SER A 182 -14.64 8.57 -6.94
CA SER A 182 -13.76 9.58 -6.34
C SER A 182 -12.74 8.95 -5.40
N ASP A 183 -13.17 7.99 -4.58
CA ASP A 183 -12.27 7.26 -3.69
C ASP A 183 -11.26 6.39 -4.46
N ILE A 184 -11.70 5.63 -5.48
CA ILE A 184 -10.79 4.82 -6.30
C ILE A 184 -9.72 5.69 -6.95
N LYS A 185 -10.11 6.84 -7.54
CA LYS A 185 -9.17 7.80 -8.12
C LYS A 185 -8.15 8.26 -7.09
N TRP A 186 -8.64 8.70 -5.92
CA TRP A 186 -7.80 9.22 -4.86
C TRP A 186 -6.85 8.16 -4.29
N TYR A 187 -7.32 6.92 -4.04
CA TYR A 187 -6.48 5.83 -3.52
C TYR A 187 -5.39 5.42 -4.49
N ILE A 188 -5.69 5.31 -5.79
CA ILE A 188 -4.66 4.95 -6.78
C ILE A 188 -3.64 6.08 -6.91
N ASP A 189 -4.09 7.32 -7.03
CA ASP A 189 -3.22 8.48 -7.20
C ASP A 189 -2.33 8.71 -5.98
N ASN A 190 -2.86 8.62 -4.76
CA ASN A 190 -2.15 8.97 -3.55
C ASN A 190 -1.50 7.78 -2.85
N LEU A 191 -2.14 6.62 -2.78
CA LEU A 191 -1.64 5.49 -1.98
C LEU A 191 -0.87 4.49 -2.84
N TRP A 192 -1.53 3.96 -3.86
CA TRP A 192 -1.05 2.78 -4.57
C TRP A 192 -0.05 3.09 -5.69
N VAL A 193 -0.03 4.34 -6.16
CA VAL A 193 0.98 4.86 -7.09
C VAL A 193 1.74 6.02 -6.44
N GLY A 194 1.04 6.97 -5.80
CA GLY A 194 1.63 8.14 -5.14
C GLY A 194 2.66 7.80 -4.07
N ALA A 195 2.26 7.16 -2.98
CA ALA A 195 3.15 6.96 -1.82
C ALA A 195 4.42 6.18 -2.20
N LEU A 196 4.30 5.21 -3.11
CA LEU A 196 5.42 4.43 -3.65
C LEU A 196 6.38 5.28 -4.51
N GLN A 197 5.89 6.32 -5.19
CA GLN A 197 6.76 7.29 -5.88
C GLN A 197 7.60 8.10 -4.90
N TYR A 198 7.07 8.33 -3.70
CA TYR A 198 7.73 9.07 -2.61
C TYR A 198 8.33 8.14 -1.54
N GLY A 199 8.80 6.96 -1.96
CA GLY A 199 9.65 6.09 -1.15
C GLY A 199 8.93 5.12 -0.21
N ALA A 200 7.60 5.14 -0.14
CA ALA A 200 6.87 4.16 0.66
C ALA A 200 7.11 2.74 0.14
N GLN A 201 7.23 1.80 1.06
CA GLN A 201 7.48 0.37 0.80
C GLN A 201 6.25 -0.49 1.10
N SER A 202 5.20 0.10 1.66
CA SER A 202 3.92 -0.52 1.97
C SER A 202 2.77 0.41 1.58
N GLY A 203 1.57 -0.14 1.58
CA GLY A 203 0.35 0.65 1.71
C GLY A 203 -0.71 -0.18 2.42
N LEU A 204 -1.35 0.42 3.43
CA LEU A 204 -2.28 -0.25 4.34
C LEU A 204 -3.53 0.61 4.46
N MET A 205 -4.69 -0.04 4.31
CA MET A 205 -5.97 0.52 4.73
C MET A 205 -6.26 0.08 6.17
N TRP A 206 -7.12 0.82 6.86
CA TRP A 206 -7.33 0.66 8.29
C TRP A 206 -8.09 -0.64 8.64
N ASN A 207 -9.40 -0.56 8.83
CA ASN A 207 -10.20 -1.72 9.20
C ASN A 207 -10.37 -2.70 8.03
N LEU A 208 -9.97 -3.96 8.19
CA LEU A 208 -10.16 -4.98 7.17
C LEU A 208 -11.64 -5.32 6.95
N ALA A 209 -12.41 -5.48 8.02
CA ALA A 209 -13.81 -5.85 7.96
C ALA A 209 -14.60 -5.26 9.13
N ILE A 210 -15.65 -4.49 8.83
CA ILE A 210 -16.62 -3.94 9.79
C ILE A 210 -18.02 -4.02 9.17
N ASN A 211 -19.07 -3.82 9.96
CA ASN A 211 -20.42 -3.84 9.43
C ASN A 211 -20.76 -2.54 8.67
N GLY A 212 -21.92 -2.52 7.99
CA GLY A 212 -22.35 -1.36 7.20
C GLY A 212 -22.65 -0.08 7.99
N ALA A 213 -22.63 -0.15 9.32
CA ALA A 213 -22.75 1.00 10.22
C ALA A 213 -21.39 1.49 10.77
N GLY A 214 -20.27 0.93 10.29
CA GLY A 214 -18.93 1.28 10.77
C GLY A 214 -18.58 0.67 12.12
N GLN A 215 -19.24 -0.42 12.53
CA GLN A 215 -19.12 -1.03 13.85
C GLN A 215 -18.49 -2.44 13.77
N PRO A 216 -17.90 -2.96 14.87
CA PRO A 216 -17.84 -2.36 16.20
C PRO A 216 -16.80 -1.24 16.30
N GLU A 217 -17.20 -0.16 16.95
CA GLU A 217 -16.31 0.89 17.44
C GLU A 217 -16.31 0.85 18.97
N LEU A 218 -15.24 1.33 19.61
CA LEU A 218 -15.17 1.48 21.05
C LEU A 218 -16.35 2.35 21.53
N PRO A 219 -17.14 1.89 22.53
CA PRO A 219 -18.29 2.66 22.99
C PRO A 219 -17.91 4.08 23.44
N GLY A 220 -18.54 5.09 22.82
CA GLY A 220 -18.30 6.51 23.12
C GLY A 220 -17.18 7.17 22.32
N SER A 221 -16.47 6.40 21.48
CA SER A 221 -15.49 6.92 20.52
C SER A 221 -16.16 7.81 19.47
N ASN A 222 -15.39 8.76 18.94
CA ASN A 222 -15.78 9.64 17.84
C ASN A 222 -14.93 9.41 16.57
N SER A 223 -14.38 8.21 16.40
CA SER A 223 -13.48 7.87 15.30
C SER A 223 -14.17 8.02 13.95
N CYS A 224 -13.43 8.48 12.95
CA CYS A 224 -13.92 8.90 11.63
C CYS A 224 -15.09 9.92 11.61
N GLY A 225 -15.47 10.49 12.76
CA GLY A 225 -16.49 11.53 12.88
C GLY A 225 -17.86 11.13 12.33
N GLY A 226 -18.62 12.11 11.84
CA GLY A 226 -20.04 11.96 11.51
C GLY A 226 -20.37 11.05 10.32
N GLY A 227 -19.40 10.76 9.45
CA GLY A 227 -19.57 9.79 8.38
C GLY A 227 -19.42 8.35 8.87
N GLY A 228 -18.57 8.12 9.89
CA GLY A 228 -18.17 6.78 10.32
C GLY A 228 -17.15 6.14 9.37
N CYS A 229 -16.34 5.25 9.92
CA CYS A 229 -15.33 4.55 9.13
C CYS A 229 -15.99 3.49 8.24
N ARG A 230 -15.44 3.29 7.04
CA ARG A 230 -15.73 2.13 6.19
C ARG A 230 -14.49 1.23 6.14
N GLY A 231 -14.71 -0.08 6.32
CA GLY A 231 -13.66 -1.08 6.21
C GLY A 231 -13.41 -1.51 4.76
N VAL A 232 -12.35 -2.28 4.55
CA VAL A 232 -12.04 -2.88 3.23
C VAL A 232 -13.16 -3.80 2.76
N ALA A 233 -13.80 -4.51 3.69
CA ALA A 233 -15.02 -5.28 3.47
C ALA A 233 -16.13 -4.87 4.45
N THR A 234 -17.37 -4.96 3.97
CA THR A 234 -18.58 -4.80 4.78
C THR A 234 -19.14 -6.18 5.13
N VAL A 235 -19.29 -6.48 6.42
CA VAL A 235 -19.91 -7.73 6.88
C VAL A 235 -21.40 -7.50 7.14
N ASN A 236 -22.25 -8.33 6.54
CA ASN A 236 -23.71 -8.28 6.67
C ASN A 236 -24.18 -9.12 7.86
N SER A 237 -25.39 -8.84 8.36
CA SER A 237 -25.96 -9.53 9.52
C SER A 237 -26.25 -11.03 9.29
N ASP A 238 -26.35 -11.47 8.03
CA ASP A 238 -26.52 -12.86 7.64
C ASP A 238 -25.19 -13.63 7.50
N GLY A 239 -24.05 -12.97 7.77
CA GLY A 239 -22.70 -13.54 7.63
C GLY A 239 -22.14 -13.47 6.21
N SER A 240 -22.88 -12.94 5.24
CA SER A 240 -22.31 -12.58 3.93
C SER A 240 -21.46 -11.31 4.02
N TYR A 241 -20.70 -11.01 2.97
CA TYR A 241 -19.89 -9.79 2.91
C TYR A 241 -19.94 -9.16 1.51
N SER A 242 -19.67 -7.85 1.46
CA SER A 242 -19.38 -7.11 0.23
C SER A 242 -18.02 -6.43 0.34
N LEU A 243 -17.40 -6.18 -0.81
CA LEU A 243 -16.08 -5.57 -0.91
C LEU A 243 -16.24 -4.10 -1.30
N ASN A 244 -15.52 -3.21 -0.63
CA ASN A 244 -15.60 -1.77 -0.85
C ASN A 244 -14.47 -1.28 -1.78
N GLN A 245 -14.50 -0.01 -2.17
CA GLN A 245 -13.50 0.60 -3.06
C GLN A 245 -12.04 0.42 -2.60
N GLU A 246 -11.80 0.36 -1.30
CA GLU A 246 -10.49 0.07 -0.71
C GLU A 246 -9.97 -1.27 -1.22
N PHE A 247 -10.80 -2.32 -1.19
CA PHE A 247 -10.43 -3.64 -1.68
C PHE A 247 -10.05 -3.60 -3.16
N TYR A 248 -10.90 -2.99 -4.00
CA TYR A 248 -10.68 -3.00 -5.45
C TYR A 248 -9.41 -2.22 -5.84
N SER A 249 -9.15 -1.08 -5.18
CA SER A 249 -7.93 -0.30 -5.42
C SER A 249 -6.67 -1.04 -4.95
N MET A 250 -6.69 -1.61 -3.73
CA MET A 250 -5.61 -2.47 -3.21
C MET A 250 -5.33 -3.65 -4.13
N ALA A 251 -6.38 -4.31 -4.62
CA ALA A 251 -6.24 -5.52 -5.42
C ALA A 251 -5.63 -5.25 -6.80
N GLN A 252 -5.92 -4.12 -7.42
CA GLN A 252 -5.26 -3.69 -8.66
C GLN A 252 -3.76 -3.48 -8.44
N ALA A 253 -3.40 -2.74 -7.39
CA ALA A 253 -2.02 -2.48 -7.04
C ALA A 253 -1.25 -3.77 -6.72
N SER A 254 -1.84 -4.61 -5.87
CA SER A 254 -1.28 -5.88 -5.42
C SER A 254 -0.99 -6.83 -6.57
N LYS A 255 -1.89 -6.96 -7.55
CA LYS A 255 -1.66 -7.79 -8.74
C LYS A 255 -0.39 -7.42 -9.51
N ALA A 256 0.02 -6.14 -9.46
CA ALA A 256 1.26 -5.69 -10.08
C ALA A 256 2.51 -6.07 -9.26
N ILE A 257 2.42 -6.12 -7.93
CA ILE A 257 3.61 -6.18 -7.05
C ILE A 257 3.78 -7.51 -6.29
N VAL A 258 2.78 -8.38 -6.22
CA VAL A 258 2.94 -9.65 -5.47
C VAL A 258 3.98 -10.57 -6.11
N PRO A 259 4.80 -11.29 -5.29
CA PRO A 259 5.76 -12.27 -5.79
C PRO A 259 5.09 -13.31 -6.68
N LYS A 260 5.82 -13.76 -7.70
CA LYS A 260 5.33 -14.80 -8.63
C LYS A 260 5.83 -16.20 -8.31
N ASP A 261 6.83 -16.28 -7.45
CA ASP A 261 7.37 -17.53 -6.94
C ASP A 261 7.21 -17.54 -5.41
N ALA A 262 7.02 -18.73 -4.83
CA ALA A 262 7.01 -18.87 -3.38
C ALA A 262 8.37 -18.42 -2.81
N GLY A 263 8.34 -17.49 -1.85
CA GLY A 263 9.56 -16.88 -1.30
C GLY A 263 10.29 -15.93 -2.26
N GLY A 264 9.69 -15.60 -3.41
CA GLY A 264 10.23 -14.63 -4.35
C GLY A 264 10.11 -13.18 -3.86
N PRO A 265 10.87 -12.26 -4.48
CA PRO A 265 10.82 -10.85 -4.11
C PRO A 265 9.51 -10.20 -4.56
N PHE A 266 9.10 -9.15 -3.84
CA PHE A 266 8.02 -8.26 -4.25
C PHE A 266 8.44 -7.41 -5.47
N GLY A 267 7.45 -6.87 -6.17
CA GLY A 267 7.65 -5.95 -7.28
C GLY A 267 8.37 -4.67 -6.82
N GLN A 268 9.49 -4.38 -7.45
CA GLN A 268 10.22 -3.14 -7.29
C GLN A 268 9.64 -2.09 -8.24
N ARG A 269 9.32 -0.90 -7.74
CA ARG A 269 8.95 0.24 -8.61
C ARG A 269 10.09 0.55 -9.57
N ILE A 270 9.77 0.75 -10.84
CA ILE A 270 10.67 1.24 -11.88
C ILE A 270 10.18 2.59 -12.41
N GLY A 271 11.07 3.35 -13.03
CA GLY A 271 10.72 4.64 -13.64
C GLY A 271 9.73 4.48 -14.79
N VAL A 272 8.75 5.37 -14.85
CA VAL A 272 7.81 5.50 -15.98
C VAL A 272 7.65 6.96 -16.37
N THR A 273 7.60 7.23 -17.67
CA THR A 273 7.30 8.54 -18.24
C THR A 273 5.96 8.49 -18.96
N VAL A 274 5.05 9.40 -18.64
CA VAL A 274 3.75 9.52 -19.30
C VAL A 274 3.75 10.76 -20.18
N GLY A 275 3.49 10.59 -21.48
CA GLY A 275 3.57 11.65 -22.49
C GLY A 275 2.32 11.77 -23.36
N GLY A 276 2.35 12.70 -24.32
CA GLY A 276 1.25 12.98 -25.26
C GLY A 276 0.21 13.97 -24.72
N SER A 277 -0.76 14.34 -25.56
CA SER A 277 -1.72 15.42 -25.27
C SER A 277 -2.79 15.06 -24.24
N LEU A 278 -2.96 13.79 -23.92
CA LEU A 278 -3.88 13.29 -22.89
C LEU A 278 -3.12 12.73 -21.68
N SER A 279 -1.84 13.07 -21.48
CA SER A 279 -1.06 12.56 -20.33
C SER A 279 -1.69 12.90 -18.99
N TRP A 280 -2.37 14.06 -18.91
CA TRP A 280 -3.12 14.50 -17.74
C TRP A 280 -4.21 13.52 -17.31
N ALA A 281 -4.72 12.68 -18.22
CA ALA A 281 -5.79 11.72 -17.95
C ALA A 281 -5.32 10.45 -17.26
N LEU A 282 -4.00 10.21 -17.20
CA LEU A 282 -3.43 8.95 -16.76
C LEU A 282 -2.52 9.12 -15.53
N VAL A 283 -2.76 8.29 -14.51
CA VAL A 283 -1.80 8.04 -13.44
C VAL A 283 -1.23 6.63 -13.63
N VAL A 284 0.10 6.52 -13.68
CA VAL A 284 0.78 5.27 -14.05
C VAL A 284 1.84 4.89 -13.02
N GLY A 285 1.71 3.70 -12.43
CA GLY A 285 2.78 3.04 -11.68
C GLY A 285 3.37 1.89 -12.51
N ALA A 286 4.69 1.72 -12.49
CA ALA A 286 5.37 0.63 -13.20
C ALA A 286 6.27 -0.16 -12.25
N TYR A 287 6.31 -1.48 -12.43
CA TYR A 287 6.96 -2.41 -11.51
C TYR A 287 7.69 -3.53 -12.24
N GLN A 288 8.80 -3.97 -11.65
CA GLN A 288 9.53 -5.19 -12.00
C GLN A 288 9.47 -6.16 -10.82
N THR A 289 8.94 -7.36 -11.03
CA THR A 289 9.01 -8.47 -10.08
C THR A 289 10.09 -9.44 -10.56
N LYS A 290 11.19 -9.52 -9.80
CA LYS A 290 12.25 -10.53 -10.03
C LYS A 290 11.74 -11.93 -9.68
N ARG A 291 12.41 -12.95 -10.23
CA ARG A 291 12.10 -14.36 -10.01
C ARG A 291 13.11 -15.01 -9.08
N VAL A 292 12.71 -16.10 -8.42
CA VAL A 292 13.62 -16.89 -7.55
C VAL A 292 14.75 -17.49 -8.39
N SER A 293 14.42 -18.03 -9.56
CA SER A 293 15.45 -18.46 -10.52
C SER A 293 15.96 -17.26 -11.32
N SER A 294 17.27 -17.05 -11.32
CA SER A 294 17.90 -16.01 -12.13
C SER A 294 17.84 -16.29 -13.64
N THR A 295 17.46 -17.50 -14.04
CA THR A 295 17.26 -17.86 -15.46
C THR A 295 15.83 -17.59 -15.94
N ASP A 296 14.89 -17.41 -15.01
CA ASP A 296 13.51 -17.09 -15.34
C ASP A 296 13.40 -15.62 -15.77
N TRP A 297 12.42 -15.36 -16.64
CA TRP A 297 12.12 -14.00 -17.05
C TRP A 297 11.43 -13.25 -15.91
N ASN A 298 11.89 -12.02 -15.66
CA ASN A 298 11.25 -11.11 -14.73
C ASN A 298 9.87 -10.73 -15.25
N ARG A 299 8.93 -10.50 -14.32
CA ARG A 299 7.63 -9.94 -14.66
C ARG A 299 7.72 -8.42 -14.62
N TYR A 300 7.15 -7.79 -15.62
CA TYR A 300 6.93 -6.35 -15.68
C TYR A 300 5.44 -6.08 -15.63
N SER A 301 5.05 -4.99 -14.98
CA SER A 301 3.65 -4.61 -14.91
C SER A 301 3.47 -3.11 -14.78
N ILE A 302 2.34 -2.63 -15.27
CA ILE A 302 1.87 -1.27 -15.05
C ILE A 302 0.47 -1.30 -14.44
N VAL A 303 0.23 -0.39 -13.51
CA VAL A 303 -1.10 -0.04 -12.99
C VAL A 303 -1.44 1.33 -13.55
N VAL A 304 -2.55 1.42 -14.28
CA VAL A 304 -2.97 2.64 -14.98
C VAL A 304 -4.36 3.02 -14.51
N LEU A 305 -4.48 4.17 -13.87
CA LEU A 305 -5.75 4.86 -13.68
C LEU A 305 -5.97 5.76 -14.91
N ASN A 306 -7.08 5.53 -15.62
CA ASN A 306 -7.63 6.53 -16.53
C ASN A 306 -8.81 7.19 -15.83
N TRP A 307 -8.68 8.50 -15.54
CA TRP A 307 -9.70 9.29 -14.88
C TRP A 307 -10.36 10.34 -15.78
N ASP A 308 -10.28 10.19 -17.11
CA ASP A 308 -10.97 11.06 -18.06
C ASP A 308 -12.48 10.78 -18.06
N ASP A 309 -13.14 11.14 -16.97
CA ASP A 309 -14.58 11.00 -16.74
C ASP A 309 -15.39 12.23 -17.19
N SER A 310 -14.72 13.21 -17.81
CA SER A 310 -15.23 14.56 -18.12
C SER A 310 -15.73 15.32 -16.88
N ALA A 311 -14.79 15.91 -16.15
CA ALA A 311 -14.94 16.52 -14.82
C ALA A 311 -15.96 17.68 -14.65
N SER A 312 -16.82 18.00 -15.62
CA SER A 312 -17.57 19.26 -15.64
C SER A 312 -19.10 19.19 -15.48
N THR A 313 -19.69 18.05 -15.04
CA THR A 313 -21.07 17.86 -14.47
C THR A 313 -21.84 16.66 -15.03
N THR A 314 -21.39 16.07 -16.14
CA THR A 314 -22.04 14.88 -16.74
C THR A 314 -21.01 13.77 -16.89
N TRP A 315 -21.28 12.59 -16.30
CA TRP A 315 -20.47 11.39 -16.49
C TRP A 315 -20.34 11.08 -17.98
N ASN A 316 -19.15 11.32 -18.54
CA ASN A 316 -18.87 11.11 -19.95
C ASN A 316 -17.46 10.50 -20.12
N PRO A 317 -17.31 9.22 -19.71
CA PRO A 317 -16.01 8.55 -19.65
C PRO A 317 -15.39 8.41 -21.04
N GLN A 318 -14.18 8.94 -21.21
CA GLN A 318 -13.42 8.83 -22.45
C GLN A 318 -12.30 7.80 -22.32
N PRO A 319 -12.24 6.82 -23.23
CA PRO A 319 -11.09 5.93 -23.29
C PRO A 319 -9.85 6.67 -23.81
N VAL A 320 -8.68 6.34 -23.28
CA VAL A 320 -7.40 6.92 -23.70
C VAL A 320 -6.56 5.87 -24.40
N THR A 321 -6.28 6.07 -25.68
CA THR A 321 -5.37 5.20 -26.45
C THR A 321 -3.94 5.60 -26.18
N THR A 322 -3.08 4.62 -25.92
CA THR A 322 -1.66 4.82 -25.64
C THR A 322 -0.79 3.89 -26.46
N THR A 323 0.45 4.32 -26.69
CA THR A 323 1.57 3.47 -27.09
C THR A 323 2.46 3.28 -25.87
N ILE A 324 2.62 2.03 -25.45
CA ILE A 324 3.50 1.58 -24.37
C ILE A 324 4.82 1.17 -25.00
N GLU A 325 5.90 1.84 -24.63
CA GLU A 325 7.25 1.63 -25.11
C GLU A 325 8.12 1.03 -24.00
N PHE A 326 8.73 -0.12 -24.27
CA PHE A 326 9.60 -0.82 -23.34
C PHE A 326 10.72 -1.52 -24.12
N ARG A 327 11.99 -1.17 -23.87
CA ARG A 327 13.16 -1.82 -24.53
C ARG A 327 13.07 -1.89 -26.07
N GLY A 328 12.66 -0.79 -26.71
CA GLY A 328 12.50 -0.71 -28.18
C GLY A 328 11.27 -1.44 -28.73
N MET A 329 10.45 -2.00 -27.85
CA MET A 329 9.25 -2.74 -28.16
C MET A 329 8.03 -1.83 -27.88
N GLN A 330 7.05 -1.77 -28.80
CA GLN A 330 5.83 -0.96 -28.69
C GLN A 330 4.55 -1.79 -28.67
N ALA A 331 3.64 -1.48 -27.75
CA ALA A 331 2.28 -2.02 -27.71
C ALA A 331 1.24 -0.90 -27.63
N THR A 332 0.19 -0.97 -28.45
CA THR A 332 -0.94 -0.05 -28.35
C THR A 332 -2.02 -0.63 -27.44
N TYR A 333 -2.53 0.18 -26.51
CA TYR A 333 -3.65 -0.19 -25.66
C TYR A 333 -4.59 0.99 -25.45
N THR A 334 -5.89 0.74 -25.49
CA THR A 334 -6.91 1.74 -25.19
C THR A 334 -7.43 1.51 -23.78
N PHE A 335 -7.02 2.36 -22.84
CA PHE A 335 -7.44 2.30 -21.45
C PHE A 335 -8.86 2.84 -21.30
N PRO A 336 -9.86 2.02 -20.89
CA PRO A 336 -11.15 2.56 -20.48
C PRO A 336 -10.98 3.37 -19.20
N VAL A 337 -11.90 4.30 -18.91
CA VAL A 337 -11.97 4.95 -17.60
C VAL A 337 -12.11 3.87 -16.52
N GLY A 338 -11.30 3.99 -15.48
CA GLY A 338 -11.11 2.93 -14.49
C GLY A 338 -9.64 2.66 -14.22
N VAL A 339 -9.39 1.57 -13.48
CA VAL A 339 -8.06 1.09 -13.17
C VAL A 339 -7.78 -0.18 -13.97
N THR A 340 -6.68 -0.19 -14.71
CA THR A 340 -6.23 -1.34 -15.50
C THR A 340 -4.82 -1.74 -15.07
N THR A 341 -4.65 -3.02 -14.75
CA THR A 341 -3.33 -3.62 -14.54
C THR A 341 -2.95 -4.47 -15.75
N LEU A 342 -1.83 -4.13 -16.39
CA LEU A 342 -1.22 -4.91 -17.46
C LEU A 342 0.11 -5.51 -17.00
N TRP A 343 0.47 -6.67 -17.55
CA TRP A 343 1.76 -7.30 -17.27
C TRP A 343 2.30 -8.12 -18.43
N TRP A 344 3.61 -8.32 -18.46
CA TRP A 344 4.31 -9.20 -19.42
C TRP A 344 5.58 -9.77 -18.77
N PHE A 345 6.21 -10.75 -19.43
CA PHE A 345 7.51 -11.24 -19.02
C PHE A 345 8.58 -10.72 -19.99
N ALA A 346 9.76 -10.43 -19.46
CA ALA A 346 10.93 -10.12 -20.25
C ALA A 346 12.19 -10.65 -19.57
N GLU A 347 13.23 -10.91 -20.36
CA GLU A 347 14.50 -11.43 -19.87
C GLU A 347 15.08 -10.57 -18.73
N ALA A 348 15.64 -11.25 -17.72
CA ALA A 348 16.40 -10.61 -16.66
C ALA A 348 17.60 -9.86 -17.29
N ASN A 349 17.72 -8.56 -17.00
CA ASN A 349 18.72 -7.73 -17.65
C ASN A 349 20.09 -7.94 -17.01
N THR A 350 21.14 -7.97 -17.82
CA THR A 350 22.54 -7.96 -17.37
C THR A 350 23.16 -6.56 -17.37
N ALA A 351 22.45 -5.55 -17.89
CA ALA A 351 22.91 -4.15 -17.96
C ALA A 351 22.37 -3.29 -16.80
N ALA A 352 23.23 -2.39 -16.29
CA ALA A 352 23.04 -1.63 -15.05
C ALA A 352 21.99 -0.49 -15.11
N VAL A 353 21.45 -0.14 -16.29
CA VAL A 353 20.50 0.97 -16.43
C VAL A 353 19.39 0.57 -17.40
N GLU A 354 18.21 0.28 -16.85
CA GLU A 354 16.98 0.16 -17.63
C GLU A 354 16.54 1.58 -18.02
N GLY A 355 16.40 1.85 -19.32
CA GLY A 355 15.74 3.08 -19.77
C GLY A 355 14.29 3.10 -19.25
N PRO A 356 13.72 4.29 -18.93
CA PRO A 356 12.39 4.36 -18.35
C PRO A 356 11.35 3.73 -19.29
N LEU A 357 10.36 3.06 -18.71
CA LEU A 357 9.18 2.64 -19.45
C LEU A 357 8.42 3.90 -19.88
N THR A 358 7.99 3.98 -21.14
CA THR A 358 7.26 5.16 -21.62
C THR A 358 5.83 4.79 -21.98
N VAL A 359 4.87 5.60 -21.56
CA VAL A 359 3.45 5.49 -21.94
C VAL A 359 3.05 6.78 -22.64
N ASN A 360 2.99 6.75 -23.96
CA ASN A 360 2.64 7.90 -24.79
C ASN A 360 1.16 7.87 -25.17
N THR A 361 0.39 8.85 -24.74
CA THR A 361 -1.01 9.00 -25.15
C THR A 361 -1.09 9.45 -26.61
N THR A 362 -2.01 8.85 -27.35
CA THR A 362 -2.34 9.22 -28.73
C THR A 362 -3.81 9.61 -28.77
N GLN A 363 -4.13 10.76 -29.34
CA GLN A 363 -5.52 11.13 -29.62
C GLN A 363 -6.22 10.00 -30.40
N PRO A 364 -7.43 9.58 -30.01
CA PRO A 364 -8.18 8.65 -30.85
C PRO A 364 -8.47 9.35 -32.18
N ALA A 365 -7.95 8.81 -33.29
CA ALA A 365 -8.57 9.08 -34.58
C ALA A 365 -10.05 8.67 -34.44
N GLY A 366 -10.98 9.59 -34.69
CA GLY A 366 -12.40 9.42 -34.40
C GLY A 366 -12.91 8.02 -34.78
N GLY A 367 -13.61 7.36 -33.85
CA GLY A 367 -14.28 6.08 -34.09
C GLY A 367 -13.55 4.80 -33.66
N ALA A 368 -12.54 4.86 -32.79
CA ALA A 368 -11.86 3.65 -32.32
C ALA A 368 -12.74 2.80 -31.37
N ASN A 369 -13.06 1.59 -31.83
CA ASN A 369 -13.78 0.52 -31.14
C ASN A 369 -13.08 0.12 -29.81
N PRO A 370 -13.78 -0.15 -28.68
CA PRO A 370 -13.13 -0.46 -27.42
C PRO A 370 -12.48 -1.85 -27.48
N ALA A 371 -11.26 -1.95 -26.98
CA ALA A 371 -10.55 -3.21 -26.73
C ALA A 371 -10.17 -4.04 -27.97
N PHE A 372 -9.40 -3.47 -28.89
CA PHE A 372 -8.52 -4.26 -29.74
C PHE A 372 -7.08 -4.16 -29.22
N PHE A 373 -6.53 -5.30 -28.77
CA PHE A 373 -5.09 -5.47 -28.85
C PHE A 373 -4.74 -5.47 -30.33
N SER A 374 -4.26 -4.36 -30.87
CA SER A 374 -3.65 -4.41 -32.19
C SER A 374 -2.45 -5.37 -32.09
N PRO A 375 -2.28 -6.34 -33.00
CA PRO A 375 -1.08 -7.14 -33.06
C PRO A 375 0.11 -6.21 -33.02
N TRP A 376 1.10 -6.56 -32.19
CA TRP A 376 2.37 -5.86 -32.13
C TRP A 376 2.85 -5.52 -33.54
N ASN A 377 2.89 -4.23 -33.89
CA ASN A 377 3.55 -3.80 -35.13
C ASN A 377 5.05 -3.77 -34.83
N THR A 378 5.66 -4.95 -34.65
CA THR A 378 7.08 -5.03 -34.37
C THR A 378 7.87 -4.68 -35.63
N THR A 379 8.64 -3.59 -35.56
CA THR A 379 10.03 -3.73 -36.00
C THR A 379 10.75 -4.31 -34.80
N VAL A 380 11.02 -5.62 -34.79
CA VAL A 380 11.77 -6.27 -33.70
C VAL A 380 13.18 -5.65 -33.73
N PRO A 381 13.63 -4.97 -32.66
CA PRO A 381 15.02 -4.51 -32.59
C PRO A 381 15.96 -5.71 -32.80
N SER A 382 17.02 -5.54 -33.58
CA SER A 382 17.92 -6.64 -33.96
C SER A 382 18.60 -7.35 -32.78
N ASN A 383 18.51 -6.79 -31.58
CA ASN A 383 19.03 -7.35 -30.32
C ASN A 383 18.02 -8.21 -29.54
N VAL A 384 16.77 -8.37 -29.98
CA VAL A 384 15.78 -9.26 -29.34
C VAL A 384 15.85 -10.64 -30.01
N THR A 385 16.44 -11.61 -29.30
CA THR A 385 16.71 -12.96 -29.83
C THR A 385 15.64 -14.00 -29.48
N SER A 386 14.63 -13.62 -28.69
CA SER A 386 13.60 -14.50 -28.15
C SER A 386 12.20 -14.25 -28.75
N ASN A 387 11.27 -15.19 -28.50
CA ASN A 387 9.91 -15.16 -29.03
C ASN A 387 9.14 -13.90 -28.56
N PRO A 388 8.68 -13.01 -29.48
CA PRO A 388 8.03 -11.74 -29.13
C PRO A 388 6.73 -11.87 -28.31
N SER A 389 6.08 -13.03 -28.34
CA SER A 389 4.80 -13.26 -27.64
C SER A 389 4.88 -13.15 -26.11
N HIS A 390 6.08 -13.28 -25.53
CA HIS A 390 6.29 -13.14 -24.09
C HIS A 390 6.29 -11.68 -23.63
N TYR A 391 6.64 -10.73 -24.51
CA TYR A 391 6.59 -9.29 -24.25
C TYR A 391 5.17 -8.72 -24.36
N ARG A 392 4.19 -9.53 -24.80
CA ARG A 392 2.82 -9.07 -24.99
C ARG A 392 2.17 -8.73 -23.65
N PRO A 393 1.74 -7.47 -23.42
CA PRO A 393 0.98 -7.12 -22.23
C PRO A 393 -0.31 -7.92 -22.19
N ARG A 394 -0.59 -8.50 -21.03
CA ARG A 394 -1.81 -9.23 -20.71
C ARG A 394 -2.56 -8.42 -19.67
N ARG A 395 -3.87 -8.34 -19.84
CA ARG A 395 -4.75 -7.74 -18.84
C ARG A 395 -4.97 -8.73 -17.72
N GLU A 396 -4.85 -8.29 -16.47
CA GLU A 396 -5.36 -9.06 -15.35
C GLU A 396 -6.89 -9.20 -15.48
N SER A 397 -7.43 -10.34 -15.05
CA SER A 397 -8.89 -10.53 -15.02
C SER A 397 -9.55 -9.39 -14.24
N PRO A 398 -10.69 -8.84 -14.72
CA PRO A 398 -11.53 -7.97 -13.90
C PRO A 398 -11.82 -8.66 -12.56
N LEU A 399 -11.85 -7.87 -11.49
CA LEU A 399 -12.34 -8.34 -10.18
C LEU A 399 -13.85 -8.18 -10.12
#